data_AF-A0A8T4EL53-F1
#
_entry.id   AF-A0A8T4EL53-F1
#
_cell.length_a   1.000
_cell.length_b   1.000
_cell.length_c   1.000
_cell.angle_alpha   90.00
_cell.angle_beta   90.00
_cell.angle_gamma   90.00
#
_symmetry.space_group_name_H-M   'P 1'
#
loop_
_entity.id
_entity.type
_entity.pdbx_description
1 polymer ?
#
loop_
_entity_poly.entity_id
_entity_poly.type
_entity_poly.pdbx_seq_one_letter_code
_entity_poly.pdbx_strand_id
1 'polypeptide(L)'
;MDKKRSSNAKISLILGLFFWVPLFNIILGLFAIYFAIRAMREIREGKLSGKYFALAGFFLGVIPYYFYLLYLLRTYFDIDAAVFGGISLGVPIFLIPFLLMALKKSKLL
;
A
#
# COMPACT_ATOMS: atom_id res chain seq x y z
N MET A 1 -9.62 26.22 -10.06
CA MET A 1 -8.29 26.12 -9.42
C MET A 1 -7.82 24.69 -9.50
N ASP A 2 -6.80 24.41 -10.33
CA ASP A 2 -6.16 23.11 -10.39
C ASP A 2 -5.48 22.81 -9.04
N LYS A 3 -6.07 21.92 -8.23
CA LYS A 3 -5.47 21.51 -6.95
C LYS A 3 -4.20 20.73 -7.25
N LYS A 4 -3.03 21.35 -7.00
CA LYS A 4 -1.71 20.71 -7.07
C LYS A 4 -1.77 19.32 -6.41
N ARG A 5 -1.25 18.31 -7.10
CA ARG A 5 -1.16 16.94 -6.57
C ARG A 5 -0.17 16.93 -5.42
N SER A 6 -0.51 16.26 -4.31
CA SER A 6 0.40 16.13 -3.18
C SER A 6 1.66 15.37 -3.60
N SER A 7 2.84 15.97 -3.42
CA SER A 7 4.13 15.28 -3.59
C SER A 7 4.25 14.10 -2.62
N ASN A 8 3.67 14.20 -1.42
CA ASN A 8 3.64 13.12 -0.43
C ASN A 8 2.89 11.89 -0.95
N ALA A 9 1.82 12.08 -1.74
CA ALA A 9 1.06 10.98 -2.32
C ALA A 9 1.80 10.27 -3.46
N LYS A 10 2.68 10.98 -4.19
CA LYS A 10 3.59 10.35 -5.17
C LYS A 10 4.69 9.57 -4.47
N ILE A 11 5.29 10.16 -3.43
CA ILE A 11 6.35 9.52 -2.63
C ILE A 11 5.82 8.24 -1.96
N SER A 12 4.61 8.25 -1.39
CA SER A 12 4.01 7.04 -0.81
C SER A 12 3.75 5.94 -1.85
N LEU A 13 3.36 6.30 -3.07
CA LEU A 13 3.13 5.34 -4.15
C LEU A 13 4.47 4.72 -4.61
N ILE A 14 5.51 5.54 -4.79
CA ILE A 14 6.84 5.09 -5.20
C ILE A 14 7.45 4.21 -4.11
N LEU A 15 7.42 4.63 -2.84
CA LEU A 15 7.89 3.84 -1.71
C LEU A 15 7.11 2.52 -1.59
N GLY A 16 5.80 2.56 -1.81
CA GLY A 16 4.96 1.36 -1.85
C GLY A 16 5.33 0.40 -3.00
N LEU A 17 5.73 0.89 -4.16
CA LEU A 17 6.21 0.04 -5.28
C LEU A 17 7.53 -0.66 -4.97
N PHE A 18 8.35 -0.10 -4.08
CA PHE A 18 9.58 -0.75 -3.60
C PHE A 18 9.33 -1.89 -2.59
N PHE A 19 8.08 -2.27 -2.31
CA PHE A 19 7.75 -3.39 -1.41
C PHE A 19 8.38 -4.74 -1.84
N TRP A 20 8.80 -4.86 -3.10
CA TRP A 20 9.40 -6.08 -3.64
C TRP A 20 10.83 -6.34 -3.13
N VAL A 21 11.52 -5.33 -2.56
CA VAL A 21 12.90 -5.47 -2.04
C VAL A 21 12.85 -6.04 -0.62
N PRO A 22 13.18 -7.32 -0.37
CA PRO A 22 12.84 -8.01 0.89
C PRO A 22 13.49 -7.40 2.13
N LEU A 23 14.75 -6.98 2.02
CA LEU A 23 15.53 -6.41 3.14
C LEU A 23 15.01 -5.05 3.62
N PHE A 24 14.41 -4.27 2.74
CA PHE A 24 13.96 -2.92 3.05
C PHE A 24 12.43 -2.79 3.11
N ASN A 25 11.66 -3.83 2.75
CA ASN A 25 10.22 -3.68 2.56
C ASN A 25 9.46 -3.31 3.85
N ILE A 26 9.93 -3.75 5.03
CA ILE A 26 9.28 -3.43 6.30
C ILE A 26 9.52 -1.94 6.57
N ILE A 27 10.78 -1.49 6.55
CA ILE A 27 11.12 -0.09 6.83
C ILE A 27 10.45 0.84 5.80
N LEU A 28 10.54 0.52 4.51
CA LEU A 28 9.91 1.29 3.44
C LEU A 28 8.38 1.26 3.52
N GLY A 29 7.78 0.15 3.95
CA GLY A 29 6.35 0.03 4.20
C GLY A 29 5.88 0.97 5.31
N LEU A 30 6.63 1.04 6.42
CA LEU A 30 6.39 1.99 7.51
C LEU A 30 6.43 3.45 7.02
N PHE A 31 7.44 3.82 6.23
CA PHE A 31 7.53 5.16 5.63
C PHE A 31 6.39 5.41 4.63
N ALA A 32 6.03 4.43 3.81
CA ALA A 32 4.93 4.53 2.85
C ALA A 32 3.59 4.78 3.56
N ILE A 33 3.32 4.06 4.66
CA ILE A 33 2.15 4.26 5.51
C ILE A 33 2.17 5.66 6.14
N TYR A 34 3.30 6.08 6.70
CA TYR A 34 3.45 7.41 7.31
C TYR A 34 3.16 8.54 6.30
N PHE A 35 3.77 8.50 5.13
CA PHE A 35 3.53 9.49 4.07
C PHE A 35 2.11 9.42 3.52
N ALA A 36 1.51 8.23 3.44
CA ALA A 36 0.12 8.07 3.04
C ALA A 36 -0.86 8.69 4.05
N ILE A 37 -0.65 8.49 5.35
CA ILE A 37 -1.47 9.10 6.42
C ILE A 37 -1.34 10.64 6.37
N ARG A 38 -0.12 11.16 6.21
CA ARG A 38 0.11 12.60 6.08
C ARG A 38 -0.57 13.17 4.84
N ALA A 39 -0.46 12.49 3.69
CA ALA A 39 -1.14 12.87 2.46
C ALA A 39 -2.67 12.84 2.61
N MET A 40 -3.22 11.83 3.29
CA MET A 40 -4.67 11.75 3.57
C MET A 40 -5.14 12.93 4.44
N ARG A 41 -4.35 13.35 5.44
CA ARG A 41 -4.66 14.53 6.26
C ARG A 41 -4.66 15.82 5.43
N GLU A 42 -3.64 16.02 4.59
CA GLU A 42 -3.56 17.19 3.68
C GLU A 42 -4.71 17.24 2.66
N ILE A 43 -5.17 16.06 2.19
CA ILE A 43 -6.33 15.95 1.28
C ILE A 43 -7.63 16.26 2.02
N ARG A 44 -7.78 15.78 3.26
CA ARG A 44 -8.97 16.03 4.09
C ARG A 44 -9.10 17.51 4.46
N GLU A 45 -7.99 18.19 4.71
CA GLU A 45 -7.93 19.64 4.91
C GLU A 45 -8.18 20.44 3.62
N GLY A 46 -8.48 19.78 2.50
CA GLY A 46 -8.83 20.42 1.23
C GLY A 46 -7.65 21.04 0.48
N LYS A 47 -6.42 20.95 1.01
CA LYS A 47 -5.22 21.57 0.46
C LYS A 47 -4.74 20.91 -0.83
N LEU A 48 -4.88 19.58 -0.95
CA LEU A 48 -4.33 18.80 -2.06
C LEU A 48 -5.34 17.78 -2.60
N SER A 49 -5.10 17.32 -3.84
CA SER A 49 -5.87 16.25 -4.48
C SER A 49 -5.01 14.99 -4.63
N GLY A 50 -5.64 13.80 -4.62
CA GLY A 50 -4.93 12.53 -4.77
C GLY A 50 -5.30 11.42 -3.79
N LYS A 51 -6.52 11.39 -3.26
CA LYS A 51 -6.98 10.38 -2.26
C LYS A 51 -6.65 8.95 -2.66
N TYR A 52 -6.86 8.61 -3.93
CA TYR A 52 -6.59 7.27 -4.46
C TYR A 52 -5.10 6.89 -4.46
N PHE A 53 -4.18 7.86 -4.57
CA PHE A 53 -2.72 7.62 -4.47
C PHE A 53 -2.27 7.37 -3.05
N ALA A 54 -2.76 8.19 -2.12
CA ALA A 54 -2.47 8.00 -0.71
C ALA A 54 -3.02 6.64 -0.25
N LEU A 55 -4.22 6.26 -0.70
CA LEU A 55 -4.78 4.94 -0.41
C LEU A 55 -3.94 3.81 -1.02
N ALA A 56 -3.55 3.91 -2.29
CA ALA A 56 -2.72 2.90 -2.94
C ALA A 56 -1.35 2.74 -2.27
N GLY A 57 -0.69 3.83 -1.89
CA GLY A 57 0.57 3.81 -1.14
C GLY A 57 0.42 3.24 0.27
N PHE A 58 -0.67 3.55 0.96
CA PHE A 58 -0.99 2.94 2.26
C PHE A 58 -1.16 1.43 2.14
N PHE A 59 -1.99 0.98 1.19
CA PHE A 59 -2.24 -0.42 0.96
C PHE A 59 -0.97 -1.18 0.58
N LEU A 60 -0.17 -0.63 -0.34
CA LEU A 60 1.14 -1.20 -0.69
C LEU A 60 2.08 -1.30 0.51
N GLY A 61 2.11 -0.29 1.37
CA GLY A 61 2.93 -0.30 2.59
C GLY A 61 2.47 -1.30 3.65
N VAL A 62 1.18 -1.67 3.68
CA VAL A 62 0.62 -2.64 4.63
C VAL A 62 0.89 -4.10 4.21
N ILE A 63 1.05 -4.37 2.91
CA ILE A 63 1.24 -5.73 2.38
C ILE A 63 2.39 -6.50 3.06
N PRO A 64 3.61 -5.94 3.23
CA PRO A 64 4.70 -6.65 3.89
C PRO A 64 4.36 -7.08 5.32
N TYR A 65 3.67 -6.21 6.07
CA TYR A 65 3.23 -6.50 7.44
C TYR A 65 2.19 -7.60 7.48
N TYR A 66 1.28 -7.60 6.50
CA TYR A 66 0.28 -8.64 6.37
C TYR A 66 0.93 -10.01 6.13
N PHE A 67 1.89 -10.11 5.20
CA PHE A 67 2.63 -11.35 4.96
C PHE A 67 3.47 -11.78 6.16
N TYR A 68 4.10 -10.84 6.86
CA TYR A 68 4.86 -11.12 8.07
C TYR A 68 3.96 -11.66 9.20
N LEU A 69 2.78 -11.07 9.39
CA LEU A 69 1.79 -11.54 10.36
C LEU A 69 1.28 -12.94 10.01
N LEU A 70 0.97 -13.20 8.74
CA LEU A 70 0.56 -14.53 8.27
C LEU A 70 1.66 -15.57 8.52
N TYR A 71 2.91 -15.22 8.24
CA TYR A 71 4.05 -16.10 8.50
C TYR A 71 4.15 -16.46 9.98
N LEU A 72 4.06 -15.47 10.89
CA LEU A 72 4.02 -15.73 12.33
C LEU A 72 2.84 -16.63 12.71
N LEU A 73 1.63 -16.33 12.24
CA LEU A 73 0.45 -17.14 12.53
C LEU A 73 0.63 -18.60 12.09
N ARG A 74 1.22 -18.83 10.92
CA ARG A 74 1.56 -20.18 10.46
C ARG A 74 2.55 -20.88 11.40
N THR A 75 3.59 -20.17 11.84
CA THR A 75 4.61 -20.74 12.75
C THR A 75 4.06 -21.06 14.13
N TYR A 76 3.13 -20.25 14.67
CA TYR A 76 2.62 -20.44 16.04
C TYR A 76 1.35 -21.30 16.14
N PHE A 77 0.51 -21.32 15.10
CA PHE A 77 -0.79 -22.01 15.12
C PHE A 77 -0.86 -23.23 14.19
N ASP A 78 0.28 -23.62 13.59
CA ASP A 78 0.41 -24.78 12.69
C ASP A 78 -0.70 -24.85 11.63
N ILE A 79 -0.97 -23.68 11.03
CA ILE A 79 -2.06 -23.50 10.06
C ILE A 79 -1.79 -24.35 8.83
N ASP A 80 -2.80 -25.14 8.44
CA ASP A 80 -2.75 -25.99 7.26
C ASP A 80 -2.34 -25.19 6.00
N ALA A 81 -1.47 -25.80 5.19
CA ALA A 81 -0.91 -25.17 4.00
C ALA A 81 -1.98 -24.76 2.98
N ALA A 82 -3.11 -25.48 2.90
CA ALA A 82 -4.22 -25.14 2.02
C ALA A 82 -4.95 -23.87 2.48
N VAL A 83 -5.17 -23.73 3.79
CA VAL A 83 -5.78 -22.53 4.40
C VAL A 83 -4.83 -21.33 4.24
N PHE A 84 -3.54 -21.53 4.50
CA PHE A 84 -2.52 -20.51 4.31
C PHE A 84 -2.40 -20.06 2.84
N GLY A 85 -2.48 -21.00 1.89
CA GLY A 85 -2.46 -20.72 0.45
C GLY A 85 -3.65 -19.86 0.01
N GLY A 86 -4.85 -20.18 0.49
CA GLY A 86 -6.06 -19.40 0.19
C GLY A 86 -5.98 -17.95 0.71
N ILE A 87 -5.50 -17.77 1.95
CA ILE A 87 -5.40 -16.46 2.60
C ILE A 87 -4.26 -15.61 2.02
N SER A 88 -3.15 -16.23 1.63
CA SER A 88 -1.99 -15.54 1.05
C SER A 88 -2.23 -15.07 -0.39
N LEU A 89 -3.03 -15.80 -1.17
CA LEU A 89 -3.38 -15.42 -2.55
C LEU A 89 -4.54 -14.43 -2.64
N GLY A 90 -5.47 -14.43 -1.69
CA GLY A 90 -6.65 -13.55 -1.72
C GLY A 90 -6.29 -12.07 -1.67
N VAL A 91 -5.33 -11.67 -0.83
CA VAL A 91 -4.98 -10.26 -0.61
C VAL A 91 -4.33 -9.55 -1.79
N PRO A 92 -3.32 -10.10 -2.49
CA PRO A 92 -2.75 -9.44 -3.67
C PRO A 92 -3.76 -9.25 -4.81
N ILE A 93 -4.75 -10.13 -4.95
CA ILE A 93 -5.76 -10.05 -6.02
C ILE A 93 -6.67 -8.82 -5.85
N PHE A 94 -7.08 -8.49 -4.63
CA PHE A 94 -7.92 -7.31 -4.36
C PHE A 94 -7.19 -5.97 -4.58
N LEU A 95 -5.86 -5.98 -4.55
CA LEU A 95 -5.04 -4.77 -4.67
C LEU A 95 -4.80 -4.36 -6.12
N ILE A 96 -4.77 -5.31 -7.05
CA ILE A 96 -4.59 -5.08 -8.49
C ILE A 96 -5.62 -4.07 -9.05
N PRO A 97 -6.95 -4.22 -8.85
CA PRO A 97 -7.91 -3.24 -9.35
C PRO A 97 -7.76 -1.87 -8.68
N PHE A 98 -7.35 -1.83 -7.40
CA PHE A 98 -7.13 -0.58 -6.68
C PHE A 98 -5.90 0.19 -7.21
N LEU A 99 -4.82 -0.54 -7.50
CA LEU A 99 -3.61 -0.01 -8.14
C LEU A 99 -3.89 0.46 -9.56
N LEU A 100 -4.60 -0.33 -10.36
CA LEU A 100 -5.01 0.06 -11.72
C LEU A 100 -5.87 1.31 -11.72
N MET A 101 -6.81 1.43 -10.76
CA MET A 101 -7.63 2.63 -10.62
C MET A 101 -6.79 3.84 -10.22
N ALA A 102 -5.83 3.67 -9.30
CA ALA A 102 -4.90 4.73 -8.89
C ALA A 102 -3.98 5.17 -10.05
N LEU A 103 -3.45 4.23 -10.82
CA LEU A 103 -2.58 4.49 -11.98
C LEU A 103 -3.35 5.09 -13.16
N LYS A 104 -4.54 4.61 -13.51
CA LYS A 104 -5.37 5.19 -14.59
C LYS A 104 -5.75 6.64 -14.30
N LYS A 105 -6.07 6.95 -13.03
CA LYS A 105 -6.35 8.34 -12.61
C LYS A 105 -5.09 9.21 -12.63
N SER A 106 -3.91 8.61 -12.74
CA SER A 106 -2.62 9.29 -12.66
C SER A 106 -2.12 9.91 -13.95
N LYS A 107 -2.67 9.50 -15.11
CA LYS A 107 -2.06 9.72 -16.43
C LYS A 107 -0.63 9.14 -16.56
N LEU A 108 -0.25 8.18 -15.72
CA LEU A 108 0.95 7.33 -15.93
C LEU A 108 0.65 6.11 -16.82
N LEU A 109 -0.63 5.91 -17.16
CA LEU A 109 -1.17 5.03 -18.19
C LEU A 109 -2.14 5.85 -19.05
#